data_AF-A0A1H0DA69-F1
#
_entry.id   AF-A0A1H0DA69-F1
#
_cell.length_a   1.000
_cell.length_b   1.000
_cell.length_c   1.000
_cell.angle_alpha   90.00
_cell.angle_beta   90.00
_cell.angle_gamma   90.00
#
_symmetry.space_group_name_H-M   'P 1'
#
loop_
_entity.id
_entity.type
_entity.pdbx_description
1 polymer ?
#
loop_
_entity_poly.entity_id
_entity_poly.type
_entity_poly.pdbx_seq_one_letter_code
_entity_poly.pdbx_strand_id
1 'polypeptide(L)'
;MEIWSTLIIAAATIIAAVWLRPVLRYRILHDAINNQLESRRHHNAEIQAYAKDVMRSLDQTANNENLIRPASVSDYENSIKIVEGALDRAIGCNEAVVTYSVLFERTLTPLRKINGLENNSNLFLSDLHYYLSCGAAKLENSASNYLDIPDKIKTEKFNPIRHRLRGFVTESNIKQVPGLSRSLDISPLSPYVVSFYADIVLRAFRDNPELYRSFFQIIGDNALMGVILYQQGFYYPLNIHLPEIPFFGKNPGVLIGFKLQVRHDEYGEQQEVVLYYSHLNSSIEFMEGCVAEESFLNSFSDLDICPRFDFKDHVRAVRYLTDEVVAIYVNQTAGKDAFTLCRPCLEDWLIVKANRWWLKEKALIWLRRNIKKSSFLSKILNFSI
;
A
#
# COMPACT_ATOMS: atom_id res chain seq x y z
N MET A 1 -0.92 74.81 -0.32
CA MET A 1 -2.04 73.87 -0.58
C MET A 1 -1.56 72.60 -1.28
N GLU A 2 -0.64 72.69 -2.25
CA GLU A 2 -0.18 71.56 -3.07
C GLU A 2 0.52 70.41 -2.31
N ILE A 3 1.26 70.71 -1.25
CA ILE A 3 1.96 69.70 -0.43
C ILE A 3 0.96 68.83 0.36
N TRP A 4 -0.15 69.42 0.81
CA TRP A 4 -1.18 68.70 1.55
C TRP A 4 -2.01 67.80 0.63
N SER A 5 -2.32 68.25 -0.59
CA SER A 5 -2.99 67.42 -1.58
C SER A 5 -2.14 66.22 -2.04
N THR A 6 -0.83 66.39 -2.22
CA THR A 6 0.06 65.27 -2.59
C THR A 6 0.25 64.26 -1.45
N LEU A 7 0.33 64.72 -0.20
CA LEU A 7 0.35 63.84 0.98
C LEU A 7 -0.96 63.05 1.13
N ILE A 8 -2.12 63.68 0.91
CA ILE A 8 -3.42 63.01 0.97
C ILE A 8 -3.55 61.97 -0.15
N ILE A 9 -3.12 62.28 -1.37
CA ILE A 9 -3.14 61.33 -2.49
C ILE A 9 -2.19 60.17 -2.23
N ALA A 10 -0.97 60.42 -1.73
CA ALA A 10 -0.01 59.38 -1.37
C ALA A 10 -0.54 58.47 -0.25
N ALA A 11 -1.13 59.05 0.80
CA ALA A 11 -1.77 58.30 1.88
C ALA A 11 -2.96 57.46 1.38
N ALA A 12 -3.83 58.03 0.54
CA ALA A 12 -4.95 57.31 -0.07
C ALA A 12 -4.46 56.16 -0.97
N THR A 13 -3.36 56.36 -1.70
CA THR A 13 -2.75 55.32 -2.56
C THR A 13 -2.12 54.20 -1.73
N ILE A 14 -1.46 54.52 -0.62
CA ILE A 14 -0.90 53.52 0.31
C ILE A 14 -2.03 52.75 1.01
N ILE A 15 -3.10 53.43 1.45
CA ILE A 15 -4.28 52.81 2.03
C ILE A 15 -4.94 51.89 1.00
N ALA A 16 -5.16 52.36 -0.23
CA ALA A 16 -5.68 51.53 -1.31
C ALA A 16 -4.77 50.32 -1.59
N ALA A 17 -3.45 50.48 -1.63
CA ALA A 17 -2.50 49.37 -1.82
C ALA A 17 -2.54 48.36 -0.66
N VAL A 18 -2.66 48.82 0.60
CA VAL A 18 -2.76 47.97 1.78
C VAL A 18 -4.11 47.23 1.83
N TRP A 19 -5.21 47.90 1.45
CA TRP A 19 -6.55 47.33 1.40
C TRP A 19 -6.80 46.41 0.19
N LEU A 20 -6.17 46.68 -0.96
CA LEU A 20 -6.22 45.78 -2.13
C LEU A 20 -5.31 44.56 -1.97
N ARG A 21 -4.24 44.62 -1.17
CA ARG A 21 -3.32 43.49 -0.96
C ARG A 21 -4.02 42.18 -0.51
N PRO A 22 -4.96 42.16 0.46
CA PRO A 22 -5.68 40.94 0.80
C PRO A 22 -6.60 40.45 -0.33
N VAL A 23 -7.21 41.34 -1.11
CA VAL A 23 -8.06 40.99 -2.26
C VAL A 23 -7.24 40.38 -3.40
N LEU A 24 -6.10 40.99 -3.73
CA LEU A 24 -5.13 40.47 -4.70
C LEU A 24 -4.56 39.11 -4.27
N ARG A 25 -4.20 38.98 -2.99
CA ARG A 25 -3.75 37.69 -2.43
C ARG A 25 -4.83 36.62 -2.51
N TYR A 26 -6.08 36.96 -2.19
CA TYR A 26 -7.20 36.03 -2.31
C TYR A 26 -7.41 35.61 -3.76
N ARG A 27 -7.40 36.55 -4.72
CA ARG A 27 -7.57 36.25 -6.15
C ARG A 27 -6.43 35.38 -6.69
N ILE A 28 -5.17 35.71 -6.42
CA ILE A 28 -4.02 34.90 -6.84
C ILE A 28 -4.09 33.48 -6.25
N LEU A 29 -4.49 33.36 -4.97
CA LEU A 29 -4.65 32.07 -4.32
C LEU A 29 -5.80 31.28 -4.95
N HIS A 30 -6.94 31.93 -5.23
CA HIS A 30 -8.10 31.32 -5.86
C HIS A 30 -7.79 30.85 -7.28
N ASP A 31 -7.11 31.67 -8.09
CA ASP A 31 -6.70 31.31 -9.44
C ASP A 31 -5.68 30.16 -9.43
N ALA A 32 -4.72 30.19 -8.49
CA ALA A 32 -3.76 29.09 -8.33
C ALA A 32 -4.44 27.77 -7.92
N ILE A 33 -5.43 27.83 -7.03
CA ILE A 33 -6.21 26.65 -6.61
C ILE A 33 -7.05 26.12 -7.76
N ASN A 34 -7.77 27.00 -8.47
CA ASN A 34 -8.59 26.61 -9.62
C ASN A 34 -7.75 25.97 -10.72
N ASN A 35 -6.63 26.57 -11.10
CA ASN A 35 -5.73 26.02 -12.11
C ASN A 35 -5.19 24.63 -11.69
N GLN A 36 -4.89 24.44 -10.40
CA GLN A 36 -4.48 23.13 -9.88
C GLN A 36 -5.61 22.10 -9.90
N LEU A 37 -6.85 22.50 -9.59
CA LEU A 37 -8.00 21.62 -9.62
C LEU A 37 -8.38 21.23 -11.05
N GLU A 38 -8.37 22.17 -12.00
CA GLU A 38 -8.57 21.90 -13.42
C GLU A 38 -7.48 20.98 -13.98
N SER A 39 -6.21 21.27 -13.65
CA SER A 39 -5.10 20.40 -14.02
C SER A 39 -5.31 18.98 -13.47
N ARG A 40 -5.66 18.82 -12.19
CA ARG A 40 -5.96 17.50 -11.60
C ARG A 40 -7.13 16.79 -12.30
N ARG A 41 -8.20 17.51 -12.63
CA ARG A 41 -9.35 16.96 -13.37
C ARG A 41 -8.95 16.45 -14.73
N HIS A 42 -8.09 17.18 -15.43
CA HIS A 42 -7.56 16.76 -16.71
C HIS A 42 -6.75 15.46 -16.60
N HIS A 43 -5.77 15.40 -15.68
CA HIS A 43 -4.96 14.19 -15.48
C HIS A 43 -5.82 12.99 -15.01
N ASN A 44 -6.81 13.21 -14.13
CA ASN A 44 -7.74 12.16 -13.73
C ASN A 44 -8.55 11.65 -14.93
N ALA A 45 -9.04 12.54 -15.81
CA ALA A 45 -9.76 12.13 -17.02
C ALA A 45 -8.88 11.34 -17.98
N GLU A 46 -7.60 11.72 -18.13
CA GLU A 46 -6.62 10.97 -18.93
C GLU A 46 -6.40 9.57 -18.38
N ILE A 47 -6.21 9.41 -17.06
CA ILE A 47 -6.09 8.08 -16.44
C ILE A 47 -7.37 7.28 -16.58
N GLN A 48 -8.53 7.91 -16.40
CA GLN A 48 -9.80 7.20 -16.53
C GLN A 48 -9.98 6.65 -17.95
N ALA A 49 -9.65 7.44 -18.97
CA ALA A 49 -9.68 7.01 -20.36
C ALA A 49 -8.68 5.88 -20.61
N TYR A 50 -7.44 6.04 -20.15
CA TYR A 50 -6.39 5.03 -20.27
C TYR A 50 -6.79 3.70 -19.62
N ALA A 51 -7.32 3.73 -18.39
CA ALA A 51 -7.79 2.55 -17.69
C ALA A 51 -8.92 1.83 -18.44
N LYS A 52 -9.89 2.58 -19.00
CA LYS A 52 -10.95 2.02 -19.84
C LYS A 52 -10.40 1.34 -21.09
N ASP A 53 -9.42 1.94 -21.74
CA ASP A 53 -8.80 1.38 -22.94
C ASP A 53 -7.97 0.13 -22.62
N VAL A 54 -7.27 0.10 -21.48
CA VAL A 54 -6.61 -1.11 -20.97
C VAL A 54 -7.62 -2.22 -20.73
N MET A 55 -8.71 -1.96 -20.01
CA MET A 55 -9.75 -2.98 -19.77
C MET A 55 -10.33 -3.53 -21.08
N ARG A 56 -10.66 -2.66 -22.04
CA ARG A 56 -11.13 -3.08 -23.37
C ARG A 56 -10.11 -3.95 -24.12
N SER A 57 -8.84 -3.59 -24.06
CA SER A 57 -7.76 -4.36 -24.67
C SER A 57 -7.65 -5.76 -24.05
N LEU A 58 -7.69 -5.83 -22.72
CA LEU A 58 -7.64 -7.10 -21.98
C LEU A 58 -8.86 -7.98 -22.29
N ASP A 59 -10.06 -7.41 -22.41
CA ASP A 59 -11.27 -8.13 -22.79
C ASP A 59 -11.16 -8.69 -24.22
N GLN A 60 -10.57 -7.95 -25.16
CA GLN A 60 -10.33 -8.43 -26.51
C GLN A 60 -9.35 -9.61 -26.52
N THR A 61 -8.24 -9.50 -25.79
CA THR A 61 -7.28 -10.59 -25.67
C THR A 61 -7.91 -11.83 -25.01
N ALA A 62 -8.70 -11.65 -23.95
CA ALA A 62 -9.37 -12.76 -23.26
C ALA A 62 -10.33 -13.55 -24.17
N ASN A 63 -10.94 -12.88 -25.15
CA ASN A 63 -11.83 -13.53 -26.12
C ASN A 63 -11.07 -14.23 -27.26
N ASN A 64 -9.83 -13.84 -27.53
CA ASN A 64 -9.06 -14.28 -28.71
C ASN A 64 -7.90 -15.22 -28.38
N GLU A 65 -7.46 -15.27 -27.11
CA GLU A 65 -6.31 -16.07 -26.67
C GLU A 65 -6.69 -17.08 -25.59
N ASN A 66 -5.98 -18.20 -25.58
CA ASN A 66 -6.02 -19.11 -24.44
C ASN A 66 -5.23 -18.51 -23.27
N LEU A 67 -5.92 -18.01 -22.25
CA LEU A 67 -5.32 -17.43 -21.05
C LEU A 67 -4.76 -18.49 -20.08
N ILE A 68 -5.16 -19.75 -20.22
CA ILE A 68 -4.70 -20.86 -19.38
C ILE A 68 -3.41 -21.42 -19.99
N ARG A 69 -2.37 -20.57 -20.00
CA ARG A 69 -1.01 -20.91 -20.40
C ARG A 69 -0.01 -20.16 -19.52
N PRO A 70 1.22 -20.66 -19.34
CA PRO A 70 2.29 -19.90 -18.71
C PRO A 70 2.48 -18.55 -19.41
N ALA A 71 2.72 -17.50 -18.63
CA ALA A 71 2.99 -16.17 -19.17
C ALA A 71 4.36 -16.15 -19.87
N SER A 72 4.40 -15.68 -21.11
CA SER A 72 5.65 -15.51 -21.86
C SER A 72 6.38 -14.23 -21.42
N VAL A 73 7.68 -14.14 -21.73
CA VAL A 73 8.46 -12.91 -21.49
C VAL A 73 7.80 -11.68 -22.12
N SER A 74 7.24 -11.80 -23.33
CA SER A 74 6.52 -10.71 -23.99
C SER A 74 5.24 -10.31 -23.25
N ASP A 75 4.53 -11.25 -22.63
CA ASP A 75 3.32 -10.95 -21.85
C ASP A 75 3.66 -10.10 -20.61
N TYR A 76 4.77 -10.44 -19.94
CA TYR A 76 5.31 -9.63 -18.84
C TYR A 76 5.75 -8.24 -19.30
N GLU A 77 6.49 -8.15 -20.40
CA GLU A 77 6.94 -6.85 -20.94
C GLU A 77 5.76 -5.95 -21.32
N ASN A 78 4.72 -6.52 -21.93
CA ASN A 78 3.49 -5.78 -22.25
C ASN A 78 2.77 -5.33 -20.97
N SER A 79 2.70 -6.20 -19.96
CA SER A 79 2.11 -5.87 -18.65
C SER A 79 2.85 -4.73 -17.95
N ILE A 80 4.18 -4.75 -17.97
CA ILE A 80 5.05 -3.69 -17.42
C ILE A 80 4.81 -2.37 -18.16
N LYS A 81 4.78 -2.39 -19.50
CA LYS A 81 4.48 -1.17 -20.29
C LYS A 81 3.11 -0.57 -19.95
N ILE A 82 2.11 -1.42 -19.71
CA ILE A 82 0.77 -0.98 -19.33
C ILE A 82 0.81 -0.23 -17.99
N VAL A 83 1.49 -0.77 -16.97
CA VAL A 83 1.57 -0.15 -15.64
C VAL A 83 2.50 1.06 -15.60
N GLU A 84 3.59 1.07 -16.37
CA GLU A 84 4.44 2.25 -16.57
C GLU A 84 3.63 3.37 -17.23
N GLY A 85 2.87 3.06 -18.28
CA GLY A 85 1.99 4.01 -18.95
C GLY A 85 0.90 4.58 -18.03
N ALA A 86 0.40 3.80 -17.05
CA ALA A 86 -0.51 4.30 -16.02
C ALA A 86 0.21 5.25 -15.05
N LEU A 87 1.42 4.88 -14.58
CA LEU A 87 2.21 5.65 -13.65
C LEU A 87 2.60 7.03 -14.21
N ASP A 88 3.03 7.09 -15.46
CA ASP A 88 3.40 8.35 -16.13
C ASP A 88 2.22 9.33 -16.17
N ARG A 89 1.01 8.82 -16.47
CA ARG A 89 -0.22 9.61 -16.49
C ARG A 89 -0.72 9.96 -15.09
N ALA A 90 -0.29 9.22 -14.07
CA ALA A 90 -0.70 9.48 -12.69
C ALA A 90 -0.03 10.71 -12.09
N ILE A 91 1.07 11.18 -12.70
CA ILE A 91 1.77 12.38 -12.26
C ILE A 91 0.82 13.57 -12.32
N GLY A 92 0.43 14.10 -11.15
CA GLY A 92 -0.50 15.23 -11.06
C GLY A 92 -1.96 14.86 -10.79
N CYS A 93 -2.28 13.57 -10.74
CA CYS A 93 -3.58 13.07 -10.27
C CYS A 93 -3.74 13.22 -8.74
N ASN A 94 -4.91 12.80 -8.24
CA ASN A 94 -5.14 12.68 -6.79
C ASN A 94 -4.23 11.61 -6.15
N GLU A 95 -4.06 11.70 -4.83
CA GLU A 95 -3.18 10.82 -4.04
C GLU A 95 -3.55 9.33 -4.18
N ALA A 96 -4.84 9.01 -4.25
CA ALA A 96 -5.31 7.63 -4.44
C ALA A 96 -4.81 7.05 -5.77
N VAL A 97 -5.02 7.77 -6.88
CA VAL A 97 -4.61 7.36 -8.22
C VAL A 97 -3.09 7.22 -8.33
N VAL A 98 -2.34 8.18 -7.77
CA VAL A 98 -0.87 8.12 -7.72
C VAL A 98 -0.42 6.88 -6.94
N THR A 99 -1.02 6.66 -5.77
CA THR A 99 -0.67 5.53 -4.90
C THR A 99 -0.95 4.21 -5.58
N TYR A 100 -2.16 4.02 -6.12
CA TYR A 100 -2.49 2.79 -6.83
C TYR A 100 -1.54 2.56 -8.00
N SER A 101 -1.28 3.57 -8.84
CA SER A 101 -0.39 3.42 -10.01
C SER A 101 1.02 3.00 -9.62
N VAL A 102 1.55 3.54 -8.51
CA VAL A 102 2.85 3.13 -7.97
C VAL A 102 2.82 1.69 -7.46
N LEU A 103 1.76 1.29 -6.75
CA LEU A 103 1.62 -0.09 -6.25
C LEU A 103 1.47 -1.09 -7.42
N PHE A 104 0.82 -0.69 -8.50
CA PHE A 104 0.71 -1.47 -9.74
C PHE A 104 2.07 -1.77 -10.37
N GLU A 105 2.84 -0.71 -10.64
CA GLU A 105 4.15 -0.86 -11.26
C GLU A 105 5.11 -1.64 -10.36
N ARG A 106 5.20 -1.25 -9.08
CA ARG A 106 6.18 -1.82 -8.16
C ARG A 106 5.93 -3.26 -7.77
N THR A 107 4.73 -3.79 -7.96
CA THR A 107 4.48 -5.23 -7.71
C THR A 107 4.93 -6.10 -8.89
N LEU A 108 4.80 -5.62 -10.12
CA LEU A 108 5.23 -6.36 -11.32
C LEU A 108 6.74 -6.31 -11.54
N THR A 109 7.40 -5.22 -11.17
CA THR A 109 8.85 -5.05 -11.40
C THR A 109 9.71 -6.11 -10.69
N PRO A 110 9.47 -6.47 -9.40
CA PRO A 110 10.17 -7.57 -8.74
C PRO A 110 9.81 -8.94 -9.31
N LEU A 111 8.56 -9.16 -9.74
CA LEU A 111 8.16 -10.42 -10.39
C LEU A 111 8.98 -10.71 -11.63
N ARG A 112 9.35 -9.69 -12.41
CA ARG A 112 10.27 -9.85 -13.54
C ARG A 112 11.63 -10.39 -13.10
N LYS A 113 12.15 -10.00 -11.93
CA LYS A 113 13.42 -10.50 -11.42
C LYS A 113 13.30 -11.94 -10.91
N ILE A 114 12.18 -12.26 -10.26
CA ILE A 114 11.89 -13.60 -9.71
C ILE A 114 11.63 -14.61 -10.84
N ASN A 115 10.87 -14.21 -11.88
CA ASN A 115 10.52 -15.05 -13.03
C ASN A 115 11.48 -14.90 -14.23
N GLY A 116 12.48 -14.02 -14.13
CA GLY A 116 13.35 -13.59 -15.24
C GLY A 116 14.52 -14.51 -15.56
N LEU A 117 14.51 -15.75 -15.08
CA LEU A 117 15.47 -16.78 -15.46
C LEU A 117 14.68 -17.86 -16.20
N GLU A 118 14.79 -17.82 -17.53
CA GLU A 118 14.36 -18.80 -18.54
C GLU A 118 13.60 -20.04 -18.02
N ASN A 119 12.31 -20.12 -18.36
CA ASN A 119 11.41 -21.29 -18.33
C ASN A 119 10.76 -21.74 -17.01
N ASN A 120 10.88 -21.02 -15.91
CA ASN A 120 10.25 -21.41 -14.62
C ASN A 120 9.16 -20.45 -14.11
N SER A 121 8.40 -19.77 -14.98
CA SER A 121 7.29 -18.95 -14.49
C SER A 121 6.11 -19.82 -14.05
N ASN A 122 5.84 -19.90 -12.75
CA ASN A 122 4.61 -20.51 -12.22
C ASN A 122 3.37 -19.64 -12.45
N LEU A 123 3.54 -18.44 -13.01
CA LEU A 123 2.49 -17.48 -13.24
C LEU A 123 1.78 -17.72 -14.58
N PHE A 124 0.46 -17.83 -14.55
CA PHE A 124 -0.35 -17.96 -15.76
C PHE A 124 -0.64 -16.59 -16.37
N LEU A 125 -0.87 -16.56 -17.70
CA LEU A 125 -1.30 -15.33 -18.37
C LEU A 125 -2.62 -14.80 -17.79
N SER A 126 -3.53 -15.69 -17.38
CA SER A 126 -4.77 -15.31 -16.68
C SER A 126 -4.51 -14.49 -15.42
N ASP A 127 -3.42 -14.77 -14.69
CA ASP A 127 -3.05 -14.05 -13.46
C ASP A 127 -2.61 -12.62 -13.81
N LEU A 128 -1.77 -12.44 -14.83
CA LEU A 128 -1.40 -11.11 -15.32
C LEU A 128 -2.62 -10.33 -15.82
N HIS A 129 -3.48 -10.96 -16.61
CA HIS A 129 -4.70 -10.34 -17.12
C HIS A 129 -5.60 -9.86 -15.99
N TYR A 130 -5.81 -10.71 -14.99
CA TYR A 130 -6.62 -10.37 -13.83
C TYR A 130 -5.98 -9.24 -13.01
N TYR A 131 -4.66 -9.28 -12.81
CA TYR A 131 -3.89 -8.22 -12.13
C TYR A 131 -4.13 -6.85 -12.79
N LEU A 132 -3.93 -6.80 -14.11
CA LEU A 132 -4.07 -5.59 -14.90
C LEU A 132 -5.52 -5.10 -14.93
N SER A 133 -6.50 -6.01 -15.05
CA SER A 133 -7.92 -5.68 -15.09
C SER A 133 -8.39 -5.08 -13.76
N CYS A 134 -8.07 -5.74 -12.64
CA CYS A 134 -8.34 -5.21 -11.30
C CYS A 134 -7.67 -3.86 -11.09
N GLY A 135 -6.49 -3.66 -11.67
CA GLY A 135 -5.79 -2.41 -11.57
C GLY A 135 -6.36 -1.26 -12.34
N ALA A 136 -6.66 -1.51 -13.61
CA ALA A 136 -7.36 -0.56 -14.43
C ALA A 136 -8.71 -0.17 -13.79
N ALA A 137 -9.48 -1.13 -13.26
CA ALA A 137 -10.74 -0.85 -12.57
C ALA A 137 -10.57 0.05 -11.32
N LYS A 138 -9.54 -0.19 -10.50
CA LYS A 138 -9.24 0.69 -9.33
C LYS A 138 -8.82 2.09 -9.76
N LEU A 139 -7.98 2.20 -10.79
CA LEU A 139 -7.54 3.48 -11.33
C LEU A 139 -8.72 4.25 -11.92
N GLU A 140 -9.58 3.60 -12.71
CA GLU A 140 -10.79 4.19 -13.26
C GLU A 140 -11.69 4.73 -12.14
N ASN A 141 -12.00 3.91 -11.14
CA ASN A 141 -12.86 4.29 -10.02
C ASN A 141 -12.25 5.46 -9.23
N SER A 142 -10.97 5.37 -8.88
CA SER A 142 -10.27 6.41 -8.09
C SER A 142 -10.10 7.72 -8.84
N ALA A 143 -9.99 7.66 -10.17
CA ALA A 143 -9.97 8.84 -11.03
C ALA A 143 -11.36 9.44 -11.24
N SER A 144 -12.41 8.60 -11.23
CA SER A 144 -13.81 9.02 -11.39
C SER A 144 -14.41 9.70 -10.16
N ASN A 145 -13.88 9.45 -8.96
CA ASN A 145 -14.27 10.16 -7.75
C ASN A 145 -13.75 11.60 -7.80
N TYR A 146 -14.55 12.49 -8.40
CA TYR A 146 -14.26 13.92 -8.54
C TYR A 146 -14.14 14.57 -7.15
N LEU A 147 -13.06 15.33 -6.94
CA LEU A 147 -13.02 16.33 -5.89
C LEU A 147 -13.94 17.48 -6.32
N ASP A 148 -15.06 17.65 -5.63
CA ASP A 148 -15.88 18.85 -5.76
C ASP A 148 -15.02 20.07 -5.41
N ILE A 149 -15.10 21.10 -6.27
CA ILE A 149 -14.46 22.38 -5.97
C ILE A 149 -15.22 22.95 -4.78
N PRO A 150 -14.59 23.20 -3.62
CA PRO A 150 -15.29 23.83 -2.52
C PRO A 150 -15.71 25.24 -2.96
N ASP A 151 -17.01 25.54 -2.87
CA ASP A 151 -17.60 26.82 -3.26
C ASP A 151 -16.98 28.04 -2.54
N LYS A 152 -16.29 27.81 -1.40
CA LYS A 152 -15.63 28.85 -0.60
C LYS A 152 -14.31 28.35 -0.02
N ILE A 153 -13.21 28.96 -0.45
CA ILE A 153 -11.87 28.74 0.12
C ILE A 153 -11.68 29.70 1.30
N LYS A 154 -11.77 29.18 2.53
CA LYS A 154 -11.45 29.96 3.74
C LYS A 154 -10.00 29.71 4.15
N THR A 155 -9.21 30.78 4.24
CA THR A 155 -7.88 30.72 4.84
C THR A 155 -8.03 30.77 6.36
N GLU A 156 -7.68 29.69 7.05
CA GLU A 156 -7.69 29.71 8.52
C GLU A 156 -6.27 29.85 9.11
N LYS A 157 -6.13 30.62 10.19
CA LYS A 157 -4.86 30.72 10.94
C LYS A 157 -4.46 29.37 11.50
N PHE A 158 -3.20 28.98 11.32
CA PHE A 158 -2.65 27.72 11.83
C PHE A 158 -2.49 27.79 13.36
N ASN A 159 -3.25 26.97 14.08
CA ASN A 159 -3.09 26.74 15.51
C ASN A 159 -2.47 25.34 15.70
N PRO A 160 -1.31 25.20 16.38
CA PRO A 160 -0.74 23.89 16.67
C PRO A 160 -1.66 23.11 17.64
N ILE A 161 -2.01 21.88 17.27
CA ILE A 161 -2.98 21.01 17.99
C ILE A 161 -2.33 20.39 19.24
N ARG A 162 -3.05 20.38 20.37
CA ARG A 162 -2.61 19.85 21.69
C ARG A 162 -3.46 18.67 22.26
N HIS A 163 -4.34 18.00 21.50
CA HIS A 163 -5.27 16.98 22.06
C HIS A 163 -5.25 15.57 21.43
N ARG A 164 -5.82 14.60 22.19
CA ARG A 164 -5.73 13.11 22.06
C ARG A 164 -6.37 12.51 20.79
N LEU A 165 -5.85 11.34 20.39
CA LEU A 165 -6.03 10.61 19.11
C LEU A 165 -7.49 10.40 18.62
N ARG A 166 -8.49 10.27 19.49
CA ARG A 166 -9.88 10.00 19.07
C ARG A 166 -10.51 11.18 18.33
N GLY A 167 -10.09 12.41 18.66
CA GLY A 167 -10.40 13.60 17.85
C GLY A 167 -9.51 13.72 16.61
N PHE A 168 -8.32 13.14 16.61
CA PHE A 168 -7.38 13.26 15.49
C PHE A 168 -7.79 12.43 14.26
N VAL A 169 -8.45 11.28 14.47
CA VAL A 169 -8.99 10.43 13.38
C VAL A 169 -10.29 11.02 12.81
N THR A 170 -11.11 11.62 13.66
CA THR A 170 -12.45 12.12 13.28
C THR A 170 -12.48 13.61 12.91
N GLU A 171 -11.53 14.41 13.42
CA GLU A 171 -11.43 15.87 13.25
C GLU A 171 -10.03 16.29 12.77
N SER A 172 -9.40 15.52 11.87
CA SER A 172 -8.21 15.97 11.14
C SER A 172 -8.54 17.10 10.16
N ASN A 173 -9.06 18.21 10.68
CA ASN A 173 -9.04 19.55 10.11
C ASN A 173 -7.59 20.08 10.10
N ILE A 174 -6.67 19.31 9.51
CA ILE A 174 -5.44 19.87 8.96
C ILE A 174 -5.90 20.71 7.78
N LYS A 175 -6.13 22.00 8.08
CA LYS A 175 -6.60 23.06 7.20
C LYS A 175 -6.14 22.84 5.76
N GLN A 176 -7.14 22.47 4.98
CA GLN A 176 -7.21 22.54 3.54
C GLN A 176 -6.74 23.93 3.08
N VAL A 177 -5.65 23.97 2.32
CA VAL A 177 -5.67 24.71 1.07
C VAL A 177 -5.83 23.61 0.00
N PRO A 178 -7.05 23.39 -0.50
CA PRO A 178 -7.31 22.38 -1.52
C PRO A 178 -6.43 22.67 -2.76
N GLY A 179 -5.58 21.72 -3.19
CA GLY A 179 -4.80 21.85 -4.44
C GLY A 179 -3.36 21.29 -4.48
N LEU A 180 -2.68 21.01 -3.35
CA LEU A 180 -1.20 20.97 -3.34
C LEU A 180 -0.45 19.71 -2.84
N SER A 181 -1.08 18.57 -2.55
CA SER A 181 -0.31 17.34 -2.29
C SER A 181 -0.34 16.37 -3.47
N ARG A 182 0.87 16.00 -3.91
CA ARG A 182 1.24 14.83 -4.74
C ARG A 182 1.60 13.64 -3.83
N SER A 183 1.00 13.54 -2.65
CA SER A 183 1.48 12.58 -1.65
C SER A 183 1.14 11.17 -2.11
N LEU A 184 2.18 10.35 -2.22
CA LEU A 184 2.12 8.91 -2.35
C LEU A 184 2.04 8.38 -0.92
N ASP A 185 1.03 7.56 -0.60
CA ASP A 185 0.92 6.92 0.71
C ASP A 185 1.10 5.40 0.59
N ILE A 186 2.34 4.95 0.86
CA ILE A 186 2.72 3.53 0.87
C ILE A 186 2.76 2.95 2.29
N SER A 187 2.11 3.59 3.26
CA SER A 187 2.02 3.04 4.62
C SER A 187 1.29 1.68 4.59
N PRO A 188 1.76 0.64 5.31
CA PRO A 188 1.08 -0.65 5.40
C PRO A 188 -0.37 -0.55 5.89
N LEU A 189 -0.68 0.51 6.63
CA LEU A 189 -2.01 0.78 7.21
C LEU A 189 -2.81 1.82 6.41
N SER A 190 -2.28 2.28 5.26
CA SER A 190 -3.01 3.18 4.37
C SER A 190 -4.27 2.48 3.85
N PRO A 191 -5.44 3.15 3.82
CA PRO A 191 -6.64 2.59 3.20
C PRO A 191 -6.44 2.19 1.75
N TYR A 192 -5.58 2.89 1.00
CA TYR A 192 -5.28 2.57 -0.39
C TYR A 192 -4.47 1.28 -0.51
N VAL A 193 -3.41 1.15 0.29
CA VAL A 193 -2.60 -0.07 0.40
C VAL A 193 -3.49 -1.23 0.83
N VAL A 194 -4.21 -1.09 1.95
CA VAL A 194 -5.09 -2.14 2.48
C VAL A 194 -6.13 -2.59 1.45
N SER A 195 -6.82 -1.64 0.81
CA SER A 195 -7.81 -1.94 -0.23
C SER A 195 -7.19 -2.63 -1.44
N PHE A 196 -6.03 -2.13 -1.91
CA PHE A 196 -5.36 -2.72 -3.06
C PHE A 196 -4.99 -4.18 -2.82
N TYR A 197 -4.37 -4.45 -1.68
CA TYR A 197 -3.83 -5.77 -1.39
C TYR A 197 -4.87 -6.75 -0.84
N ALA A 198 -5.96 -6.28 -0.22
CA ALA A 198 -7.08 -7.15 0.11
C ALA A 198 -7.68 -7.80 -1.16
N ASP A 199 -7.77 -7.07 -2.28
CA ASP A 199 -8.22 -7.67 -3.54
C ASP A 199 -7.21 -8.70 -4.09
N ILE A 200 -5.91 -8.41 -3.96
CA ILE A 200 -4.83 -9.34 -4.35
C ILE A 200 -4.91 -10.64 -3.53
N VAL A 201 -4.94 -10.53 -2.20
CA VAL A 201 -4.92 -11.66 -1.26
C VAL A 201 -6.23 -12.45 -1.26
N LEU A 202 -7.38 -11.78 -1.27
CA LEU A 202 -8.67 -12.46 -1.07
C LEU A 202 -9.30 -12.95 -2.38
N ARG A 203 -9.03 -12.28 -3.50
CA ARG A 203 -9.81 -12.46 -4.74
C ARG A 203 -8.97 -12.88 -5.95
N ALA A 204 -7.73 -12.43 -6.05
CA ALA A 204 -7.02 -12.43 -7.32
C ALA A 204 -5.98 -13.53 -7.49
N PHE A 205 -5.22 -13.87 -6.44
CA PHE A 205 -3.99 -14.66 -6.57
C PHE A 205 -3.88 -15.78 -5.56
N ARG A 206 -5.00 -16.44 -5.25
CA ARG A 206 -5.10 -17.45 -4.19
C ARG A 206 -3.97 -18.49 -4.23
N ASP A 207 -3.43 -18.76 -5.41
CA ASP A 207 -2.42 -19.79 -5.64
C ASP A 207 -1.03 -19.28 -6.05
N ASN A 208 -0.75 -17.97 -5.96
CA ASN A 208 0.52 -17.41 -6.44
C ASN A 208 1.36 -16.73 -5.32
N PRO A 209 2.24 -17.49 -4.63
CA PRO A 209 3.05 -16.98 -3.53
C PRO A 209 4.09 -15.93 -3.96
N GLU A 210 4.55 -15.96 -5.22
CA GLU A 210 5.53 -15.00 -5.74
C GLU A 210 4.97 -13.58 -5.83
N LEU A 211 3.66 -13.45 -6.08
CA LEU A 211 2.95 -12.17 -6.05
C LEU A 211 2.85 -11.61 -4.63
N TYR A 212 2.49 -12.45 -3.66
CA TYR A 212 2.50 -12.06 -2.24
C TYR A 212 3.89 -11.64 -1.78
N ARG A 213 4.92 -12.35 -2.26
CA ARG A 213 6.33 -12.06 -1.97
C ARG A 213 6.77 -10.72 -2.56
N SER A 214 6.52 -10.50 -3.85
CA SER A 214 6.85 -9.26 -4.56
C SER A 214 6.20 -8.06 -3.88
N PHE A 215 4.95 -8.22 -3.46
CA PHE A 215 4.26 -7.22 -2.68
C PHE A 215 4.95 -6.96 -1.33
N PHE A 216 5.23 -8.01 -0.56
CA PHE A 216 5.86 -7.87 0.75
C PHE A 216 7.20 -7.14 0.69
N GLN A 217 7.97 -7.28 -0.40
CA GLN A 217 9.21 -6.53 -0.63
C GLN A 217 8.98 -5.00 -0.72
N ILE A 218 7.82 -4.55 -1.19
CA ILE A 218 7.50 -3.11 -1.31
C ILE A 218 7.23 -2.50 0.07
N ILE A 219 6.46 -3.20 0.91
CA ILE A 219 5.98 -2.67 2.19
C ILE A 219 6.94 -2.97 3.34
N GLY A 220 7.52 -4.17 3.37
CA GLY A 220 8.46 -4.62 4.40
C GLY A 220 7.86 -4.67 5.82
N ASP A 221 6.54 -4.78 5.95
CA ASP A 221 5.83 -4.84 7.24
C ASP A 221 4.57 -5.71 7.09
N ASN A 222 4.34 -6.61 8.04
CA ASN A 222 3.16 -7.48 8.10
C ASN A 222 1.94 -6.84 8.76
N ALA A 223 2.02 -5.58 9.18
CA ALA A 223 0.89 -4.84 9.72
C ALA A 223 -0.33 -4.88 8.80
N LEU A 224 -0.13 -4.86 7.48
CA LEU A 224 -1.20 -5.04 6.51
C LEU A 224 -1.91 -6.40 6.68
N MET A 225 -1.16 -7.51 6.74
CA MET A 225 -1.76 -8.84 6.90
C MET A 225 -2.56 -8.93 8.20
N GLY A 226 -2.08 -8.28 9.28
CA GLY A 226 -2.84 -8.11 10.50
C GLY A 226 -4.21 -7.43 10.29
N VAL A 227 -4.26 -6.36 9.50
CA VAL A 227 -5.52 -5.68 9.16
C VAL A 227 -6.44 -6.58 8.33
N ILE A 228 -5.92 -7.27 7.32
CA ILE A 228 -6.72 -8.15 6.46
C ILE A 228 -7.30 -9.31 7.27
N LEU A 229 -6.48 -9.99 8.08
CA LEU A 229 -6.92 -11.08 8.95
C LEU A 229 -7.98 -10.60 9.96
N TYR A 230 -7.76 -9.43 10.57
CA TYR A 230 -8.73 -8.81 11.47
C TYR A 230 -10.09 -8.58 10.78
N GLN A 231 -10.09 -8.05 9.56
CA GLN A 231 -11.32 -7.82 8.78
C GLN A 231 -12.02 -9.13 8.41
N GLN A 232 -11.29 -10.22 8.22
CA GLN A 232 -11.84 -11.54 7.94
C GLN A 232 -12.25 -12.31 9.21
N GLY A 233 -12.01 -11.77 10.41
CA GLY A 233 -12.32 -12.45 11.67
C GLY A 233 -11.44 -13.65 11.95
N PHE A 234 -10.19 -13.62 11.47
CA PHE A 234 -9.19 -14.66 11.71
C PHE A 234 -8.00 -14.09 12.48
N TYR A 235 -7.32 -14.96 13.21
CA TYR A 235 -5.99 -14.70 13.75
C TYR A 235 -5.08 -15.87 13.40
N TYR A 236 -3.91 -15.54 12.88
CA TYR A 236 -2.79 -16.46 12.68
C TYR A 236 -1.51 -15.70 13.04
N PRO A 237 -0.42 -16.41 13.42
CA PRO A 237 0.82 -15.76 13.78
C PRO A 237 1.33 -14.86 12.66
N LEU A 238 1.52 -13.56 12.92
CA LEU A 238 2.04 -12.65 11.88
C LEU A 238 3.55 -12.83 11.68
N ASN A 239 4.24 -13.25 12.74
CA ASN A 239 5.63 -13.67 12.73
C ASN A 239 5.74 -15.06 13.34
N ILE A 240 6.63 -15.88 12.78
CA ILE A 240 7.03 -17.17 13.33
C ILE A 240 8.51 -17.11 13.67
N HIS A 241 8.86 -17.56 14.87
CA HIS A 241 10.24 -17.53 15.35
C HIS A 241 10.99 -18.76 14.88
N LEU A 242 11.65 -18.64 13.74
CA LEU A 242 12.50 -19.70 13.21
C LEU A 242 13.76 -19.85 14.09
N PRO A 243 14.34 -21.06 14.17
CA PRO A 243 15.63 -21.27 14.83
C PRO A 243 16.68 -20.29 14.31
N GLU A 244 17.56 -19.82 15.20
CA GLU A 244 18.61 -18.87 14.81
C GLU A 244 19.56 -19.49 13.77
N ILE A 245 19.78 -18.75 12.68
CA ILE A 245 20.78 -19.10 11.67
C ILE A 245 22.10 -18.47 12.11
N PRO A 246 23.22 -19.24 12.20
CA PRO A 246 24.53 -18.67 12.45
C PRO A 246 24.84 -17.53 11.47
N PHE A 247 25.45 -16.44 11.95
CA PHE A 247 25.83 -15.24 11.18
C PHE A 247 24.71 -14.29 10.70
N PHE A 248 23.46 -14.77 10.58
CA PHE A 248 22.33 -13.93 10.14
C PHE A 248 21.34 -13.56 11.25
N GLY A 249 21.52 -14.13 12.46
CA GLY A 249 20.71 -13.80 13.65
C GLY A 249 19.28 -14.35 13.59
N LYS A 250 18.39 -13.80 14.44
CA LYS A 250 16.97 -14.13 14.45
C LYS A 250 16.30 -13.57 13.19
N ASN A 251 15.85 -14.46 12.31
CA ASN A 251 15.09 -14.09 11.12
C ASN A 251 13.68 -14.67 11.21
N PRO A 252 12.69 -13.87 11.66
CA PRO A 252 11.33 -14.36 11.73
C PRO A 252 10.83 -14.69 10.31
N GLY A 253 10.10 -15.78 10.18
CA GLY A 253 9.23 -15.98 9.04
C GLY A 253 8.04 -15.04 9.19
N VAL A 254 7.70 -14.29 8.15
CA VAL A 254 6.67 -13.26 8.19
C VAL A 254 5.52 -13.67 7.30
N LEU A 255 4.28 -13.57 7.82
CA LEU A 255 3.09 -13.87 7.05
C LEU A 255 2.94 -12.85 5.91
N ILE A 256 2.95 -13.32 4.67
CA ILE A 256 2.86 -12.48 3.46
C ILE A 256 1.54 -12.63 2.71
N GLY A 257 0.79 -13.69 2.98
CA GLY A 257 -0.51 -13.93 2.36
C GLY A 257 -1.19 -15.18 2.91
N PHE A 258 -2.44 -15.40 2.52
CA PHE A 258 -3.17 -16.62 2.84
C PHE A 258 -4.24 -16.91 1.80
N LYS A 259 -4.67 -18.18 1.73
CA LYS A 259 -5.78 -18.63 0.89
C LYS A 259 -6.74 -19.48 1.72
N LEU A 260 -8.03 -19.30 1.47
CA LEU A 260 -9.08 -20.19 1.97
C LEU A 260 -9.30 -21.29 0.92
N GLN A 261 -9.26 -22.55 1.33
CA GLN A 261 -9.54 -23.68 0.45
C GLN A 261 -10.46 -24.70 1.10
N VAL A 262 -11.16 -25.42 0.24
CA VAL A 262 -12.01 -26.54 0.62
C VAL A 262 -11.25 -27.82 0.27
N ARG A 263 -11.02 -28.67 1.26
CA ARG A 263 -10.43 -30.00 1.06
C ARG A 263 -11.51 -31.05 1.23
N HIS A 264 -11.51 -32.03 0.32
CA HIS A 264 -12.30 -33.24 0.47
C HIS A 264 -11.38 -34.36 0.94
N ASP A 265 -11.67 -34.93 2.11
CA ASP A 265 -11.01 -36.13 2.63
C ASP A 265 -12.02 -37.23 2.96
N GLU A 266 -11.54 -38.37 3.45
CA GLU A 266 -12.36 -39.53 3.81
C GLU A 266 -13.41 -39.23 4.89
N TYR A 267 -13.22 -38.13 5.64
CA TYR A 267 -14.10 -37.68 6.72
C TYR A 267 -15.04 -36.54 6.28
N GLY A 268 -14.97 -36.12 5.01
CA GLY A 268 -15.87 -35.17 4.39
C GLY A 268 -15.19 -33.90 3.90
N GLU A 269 -16.01 -32.85 3.76
CA GLU A 269 -15.54 -31.52 3.37
C GLU A 269 -14.99 -30.77 4.57
N GLN A 270 -13.75 -30.29 4.46
CA GLN A 270 -13.09 -29.55 5.52
C GLN A 270 -12.54 -28.22 4.99
N GLN A 271 -12.83 -27.15 5.73
CA GLN A 271 -12.37 -25.80 5.42
C GLN A 271 -10.96 -25.60 5.98
N GLU A 272 -10.03 -25.28 5.10
CA GLU A 272 -8.61 -25.13 5.42
C GLU A 272 -8.12 -23.74 5.00
N VAL A 273 -7.13 -23.24 5.73
CA VAL A 273 -6.41 -22.01 5.38
C VAL A 273 -4.96 -22.37 5.10
N VAL A 274 -4.49 -21.96 3.92
CA VAL A 274 -3.09 -22.02 3.54
C VAL A 274 -2.46 -20.69 3.86
N LEU A 275 -1.47 -20.67 4.73
CA LEU A 275 -0.73 -19.47 5.14
C LEU A 275 0.63 -19.46 4.46
N TYR A 276 1.00 -18.34 3.84
CA TYR A 276 2.29 -18.19 3.16
C TYR A 276 3.22 -17.33 4.00
N TYR A 277 4.37 -17.88 4.38
CA TYR A 277 5.40 -17.15 5.13
C TYR A 277 6.65 -16.96 4.28
N SER A 278 7.27 -15.80 4.43
CA SER A 278 8.52 -15.42 3.77
C SER A 278 9.45 -14.69 4.74
N HIS A 279 10.76 -14.66 4.46
CA HIS A 279 11.71 -13.82 5.18
C HIS A 279 11.61 -12.35 4.73
N LEU A 280 11.92 -11.43 5.65
CA LEU A 280 12.06 -9.99 5.37
C LEU A 280 13.18 -9.71 4.36
N ASN A 281 14.27 -10.48 4.44
CA ASN A 281 15.40 -10.36 3.54
C ASN A 281 15.26 -11.36 2.39
N SER A 282 15.25 -10.88 1.13
CA SER A 282 15.21 -11.72 -0.07
C SER A 282 16.52 -12.44 -0.37
N SER A 283 17.60 -12.09 0.30
CA SER A 283 18.85 -12.84 0.20
C SER A 283 18.94 -14.00 1.20
N ILE A 284 17.90 -14.22 2.00
CA ILE A 284 17.82 -15.33 2.95
C ILE A 284 16.78 -16.31 2.42
N GLU A 285 17.28 -17.40 1.87
CA GLU A 285 16.48 -18.56 1.49
C GLU A 285 16.03 -19.28 2.79
N PHE A 286 14.78 -19.73 2.85
CA PHE A 286 14.33 -20.85 3.70
C PHE A 286 15.06 -22.16 3.37
N MET A 287 15.80 -22.23 2.25
CA MET A 287 16.18 -23.48 1.57
C MET A 287 16.73 -24.58 2.47
N GLU A 288 16.07 -25.72 2.27
CA GLU A 288 16.53 -27.10 2.42
C GLU A 288 17.34 -27.44 3.68
N GLY A 289 16.60 -27.77 4.75
CA GLY A 289 17.07 -28.76 5.73
C GLY A 289 17.48 -28.23 7.10
N CYS A 290 17.42 -26.93 7.36
CA CYS A 290 17.79 -26.40 8.69
C CYS A 290 16.65 -26.39 9.72
N VAL A 291 15.39 -26.55 9.30
CA VAL A 291 14.24 -26.59 10.23
C VAL A 291 13.37 -27.78 9.86
N ALA A 292 13.53 -28.90 10.57
CA ALA A 292 12.60 -30.02 10.45
C ALA A 292 11.16 -29.53 10.66
N GLU A 293 10.18 -30.15 9.99
CA GLU A 293 8.75 -29.81 10.13
C GLU A 293 8.35 -29.70 11.61
N GLU A 294 8.84 -30.61 12.46
CA GLU A 294 8.65 -30.57 13.91
C GLU A 294 9.21 -29.31 14.59
N SER A 295 10.38 -28.83 14.18
CA SER A 295 10.98 -27.59 14.70
C SER A 295 10.17 -26.37 14.28
N PHE A 296 9.55 -26.42 13.10
CA PHE A 296 8.70 -25.36 12.60
C PHE A 296 7.36 -25.34 13.34
N LEU A 297 6.75 -26.51 13.54
CA LEU A 297 5.52 -26.70 14.31
C LEU A 297 5.66 -26.23 15.76
N ASN A 298 6.79 -26.51 16.41
CA ASN A 298 7.10 -26.04 17.76
C ASN A 298 7.28 -24.51 17.84
N SER A 299 7.60 -23.87 16.70
CA SER A 299 7.80 -22.43 16.57
C SER A 299 6.57 -21.69 16.05
N PHE A 300 5.47 -22.40 15.75
CA PHE A 300 4.24 -21.82 15.19
C PHE A 300 3.37 -21.14 16.25
N SER A 301 3.97 -20.15 16.92
CA SER A 301 3.32 -19.31 17.92
C SER A 301 3.73 -17.85 17.73
N ASP A 302 2.79 -16.94 17.93
CA ASP A 302 3.06 -15.50 17.90
C ASP A 302 3.38 -15.02 19.32
N LEU A 303 4.64 -15.18 19.71
CA LEU A 303 5.12 -14.74 21.02
C LEU A 303 5.05 -13.21 21.18
N ASP A 304 5.02 -12.46 20.08
CA ASP A 304 5.08 -11.00 20.10
C ASP A 304 3.70 -10.35 20.27
N ILE A 305 2.64 -10.99 19.77
CA ILE A 305 1.29 -10.43 19.75
C ILE A 305 0.35 -11.19 20.69
N CYS A 306 0.24 -12.50 20.55
CA CYS A 306 -0.67 -13.30 21.37
C CYS A 306 -0.09 -14.70 21.63
N PRO A 307 0.64 -14.89 22.74
CA PRO A 307 1.22 -16.18 23.11
C PRO A 307 0.17 -17.17 23.67
N ARG A 308 -1.11 -16.81 23.67
CA ARG A 308 -2.18 -17.53 24.38
C ARG A 308 -2.82 -18.66 23.56
N PHE A 309 -2.55 -18.72 22.25
CA PHE A 309 -3.11 -19.75 21.38
C PHE A 309 -1.98 -20.55 20.76
N ASP A 310 -1.97 -21.85 21.06
CA ASP A 310 -1.05 -22.79 20.44
C ASP A 310 -1.69 -23.34 19.16
N PHE A 311 -1.08 -23.05 18.01
CA PHE A 311 -1.58 -23.53 16.73
C PHE A 311 -1.02 -24.91 16.37
N LYS A 312 -0.06 -25.45 17.12
CA LYS A 312 0.68 -26.67 16.76
C LYS A 312 -0.24 -27.84 16.42
N ASP A 313 -1.25 -28.10 17.24
CA ASP A 313 -2.19 -29.22 17.05
C ASP A 313 -3.22 -28.97 15.92
N HIS A 314 -3.22 -27.77 15.36
CA HIS A 314 -4.11 -27.37 14.27
C HIS A 314 -3.40 -27.28 12.91
N VAL A 315 -2.07 -27.40 12.88
CA VAL A 315 -1.29 -27.50 11.65
C VAL A 315 -1.35 -28.92 11.12
N ARG A 316 -1.69 -29.05 9.85
CA ARG A 316 -1.83 -30.34 9.17
C ARG A 316 -0.61 -30.72 8.36
N ALA A 317 0.00 -29.74 7.71
CA ALA A 317 1.14 -29.94 6.85
C ALA A 317 1.92 -28.64 6.72
N VAL A 318 3.22 -28.79 6.51
CA VAL A 318 4.12 -27.72 6.08
C VAL A 318 4.67 -28.11 4.70
N ARG A 319 4.64 -27.19 3.74
CA ARG A 319 5.22 -27.38 2.40
C ARG A 319 6.09 -26.21 2.00
N TYR A 320 7.31 -26.49 1.60
CA TYR A 320 8.21 -25.50 1.00
C TYR A 320 7.82 -25.36 -0.47
N LEU A 321 7.39 -24.15 -0.87
CA LEU A 321 6.94 -23.90 -2.24
C LEU A 321 8.08 -23.39 -3.11
N THR A 322 8.93 -22.55 -2.51
CA THR A 322 10.15 -22.02 -3.10
C THR A 322 11.18 -21.88 -2.00
N ASP A 323 12.39 -21.59 -2.41
CA ASP A 323 13.51 -21.25 -1.55
C ASP A 323 13.19 -20.12 -0.60
N GLU A 324 12.30 -19.19 -0.94
CA GLU A 324 11.94 -18.05 -0.09
C GLU A 324 10.57 -18.15 0.60
N VAL A 325 9.76 -19.18 0.30
CA VAL A 325 8.35 -19.21 0.71
C VAL A 325 7.94 -20.60 1.20
N VAL A 326 7.39 -20.63 2.42
CA VAL A 326 6.79 -21.81 3.03
C VAL A 326 5.27 -21.63 3.16
N ALA A 327 4.53 -22.70 2.88
CA ALA A 327 3.09 -22.79 3.04
C ALA A 327 2.74 -23.69 4.23
N ILE A 328 1.86 -23.19 5.10
CA ILE A 328 1.35 -23.91 6.27
C ILE A 328 -0.14 -24.14 6.07
N TYR A 329 -0.57 -25.38 6.25
CA TYR A 329 -1.96 -25.80 6.11
C TYR A 329 -2.59 -25.92 7.49
N VAL A 330 -3.59 -25.10 7.78
CA VAL A 330 -4.21 -24.99 9.10
C VAL A 330 -5.72 -25.10 8.98
N ASN A 331 -6.37 -25.76 9.94
CA ASN A 331 -7.84 -25.78 9.99
C ASN A 331 -8.39 -24.35 10.17
N GLN A 332 -9.38 -23.97 9.36
CA GLN A 332 -9.99 -22.65 9.42
C GLN A 332 -10.63 -22.34 10.78
N THR A 333 -11.18 -23.35 11.46
CA THR A 333 -11.81 -23.14 12.79
C THR A 333 -10.80 -22.64 13.81
N ALA A 334 -9.57 -23.16 13.79
CA ALA A 334 -8.51 -22.74 14.69
C ALA A 334 -8.22 -21.24 14.57
N GLY A 335 -8.21 -20.68 13.35
CA GLY A 335 -8.03 -19.25 13.14
C GLY A 335 -9.18 -18.39 13.70
N LYS A 336 -10.42 -18.88 13.68
CA LYS A 336 -11.59 -18.18 14.25
C LYS A 336 -11.59 -18.25 15.77
N ASP A 337 -11.25 -19.41 16.32
CA ASP A 337 -11.17 -19.64 17.76
C ASP A 337 -10.04 -18.78 18.35
N ALA A 338 -8.87 -18.79 17.70
CA ALA A 338 -7.75 -17.94 18.04
C ALA A 338 -8.10 -16.45 17.94
N PHE A 339 -8.87 -16.04 16.91
CA PHE A 339 -9.31 -14.65 16.79
C PHE A 339 -10.16 -14.22 17.99
N THR A 340 -11.09 -15.07 18.44
CA THR A 340 -11.93 -14.77 19.60
C THR A 340 -11.09 -14.51 20.84
N LEU A 341 -10.00 -15.26 21.03
CA LEU A 341 -9.09 -15.13 22.17
C LEU A 341 -8.10 -13.95 22.03
N CYS A 342 -7.54 -13.77 20.83
CA CYS A 342 -6.40 -12.88 20.57
C CYS A 342 -6.79 -11.52 19.99
N ARG A 343 -8.08 -11.31 19.64
CA ARG A 343 -8.57 -10.05 19.08
C ARG A 343 -8.11 -8.80 19.85
N PRO A 344 -8.24 -8.72 21.19
CA PRO A 344 -7.80 -7.52 21.92
C PRO A 344 -6.31 -7.24 21.75
N CYS A 345 -5.48 -8.29 21.78
CA CYS A 345 -4.03 -8.17 21.60
C CYS A 345 -3.66 -7.71 20.18
N LEU A 346 -4.35 -8.24 19.16
CA LEU A 346 -4.19 -7.81 17.78
C LEU A 346 -4.60 -6.34 17.58
N GLU A 347 -5.72 -5.92 18.19
CA GLU A 347 -6.17 -4.52 18.15
C GLU A 347 -5.12 -3.58 18.76
N ASP A 348 -4.63 -3.90 19.95
CA ASP A 348 -3.58 -3.11 20.63
C ASP A 348 -2.30 -3.03 19.79
N TRP A 349 -1.87 -4.16 19.21
CA TRP A 349 -0.69 -4.20 18.35
C TRP A 349 -0.85 -3.33 17.10
N LEU A 350 -2.01 -3.40 16.43
CA LEU A 350 -2.32 -2.57 15.26
C LEU A 350 -2.32 -1.08 15.63
N ILE A 351 -2.84 -0.71 16.81
CA ILE A 351 -2.80 0.67 17.32
C ILE A 351 -1.36 1.13 17.54
N VAL A 352 -0.50 0.30 18.13
CA VAL A 352 0.92 0.63 18.34
C VAL A 352 1.64 0.82 17.01
N LYS A 353 1.39 -0.06 16.02
CA LYS A 353 1.94 0.07 14.67
C LYS A 353 1.49 1.36 13.99
N ALA A 354 0.20 1.70 14.05
CA ALA A 354 -0.34 2.94 13.51
C ALA A 354 0.34 4.19 14.11
N ASN A 355 0.51 4.21 15.43
CA ASN A 355 1.17 5.32 16.13
C ASN A 355 2.66 5.45 15.76
N ARG A 356 3.39 4.33 15.64
CA ARG A 356 4.80 4.33 15.21
C ARG A 356 4.95 4.88 13.79
N TRP A 357 4.08 4.48 12.88
CA TRP A 357 4.08 4.97 11.50
C TRP A 357 3.77 6.47 11.43
N TRP A 358 2.76 6.93 12.16
CA TRP A 358 2.46 8.36 12.25
C TRP A 358 3.63 9.18 12.80
N LEU A 359 4.33 8.68 13.83
CA LEU A 359 5.53 9.33 14.37
C LEU A 359 6.67 9.38 13.34
N LYS A 360 6.91 8.29 12.59
CA LYS A 360 7.91 8.26 11.51
C LYS A 360 7.58 9.30 10.43
N GLU A 361 6.30 9.40 10.04
CA GLU A 361 5.85 10.36 9.04
C GLU A 361 6.03 11.81 9.52
N LYS A 362 5.67 12.11 10.78
CA LYS A 362 5.92 13.42 11.40
C LYS A 362 7.40 13.75 11.48
N ALA A 363 8.24 12.79 11.83
CA ALA A 363 9.69 12.96 11.87
C ALA A 363 10.26 13.23 10.47
N LEU A 364 9.79 12.53 9.42
CA LEU A 364 10.18 12.76 8.04
C LEU A 364 9.73 14.14 7.52
N ILE A 365 8.50 14.57 7.85
CA ILE A 365 8.00 15.91 7.52
C ILE A 365 8.85 16.98 8.22
N TRP A 366 9.18 16.78 9.49
CA TRP A 366 10.05 17.67 10.25
C TRP A 366 11.47 17.73 9.65
N LEU A 367 12.07 16.58 9.33
CA LEU A 367 13.37 16.48 8.66
C LEU A 367 13.35 17.20 7.31
N ARG A 368 12.38 16.94 6.43
CA ARG A 368 12.27 17.62 5.11
C ARG A 368 12.13 19.14 5.24
N ARG A 369 11.41 19.62 6.26
CA ARG A 369 11.27 21.06 6.53
C ARG A 369 12.56 21.70 7.03
N ASN A 370 13.39 20.97 7.78
CA ASN A 370 14.65 21.48 8.31
C ASN A 370 15.84 21.25 7.36
N ILE A 371 15.80 20.22 6.52
CA ILE A 371 16.77 19.99 5.43
C ILE A 371 16.65 21.09 4.38
N LYS A 372 15.45 21.56 4.03
CA LYS A 372 15.28 22.75 3.17
C LYS A 372 15.86 24.04 3.75
N LYS A 373 16.15 24.09 5.06
CA LYS A 373 16.81 25.23 5.72
C LYS A 373 18.32 25.05 5.88
N SER A 374 18.84 23.85 5.62
CA SER A 374 20.26 23.50 5.77
C SER A 374 20.83 23.11 4.41
N SER A 375 21.53 24.04 3.76
CA SER A 375 22.23 23.78 2.49
C SER A 375 23.23 22.62 2.58
N PHE A 376 23.63 22.24 3.80
CA PHE A 376 24.59 21.19 4.09
C PHE A 376 24.01 19.77 4.00
N LEU A 377 22.75 19.55 4.42
CA LEU A 377 22.13 18.21 4.43
C LEU A 377 21.59 17.77 3.06
N SER A 378 21.32 18.72 2.14
CA SER A 378 20.89 18.42 0.77
C SER A 378 21.94 17.64 -0.04
N LYS A 379 23.22 17.74 0.33
CA LYS A 379 24.32 17.02 -0.35
C LYS A 379 24.52 15.59 0.15
N ILE A 380 24.07 15.27 1.37
CA ILE A 380 24.25 13.94 1.97
C ILE A 380 23.14 12.97 1.54
N LEU A 381 21.93 13.49 1.24
CA LEU A 381 20.76 12.67 0.90
C LEU A 381 20.56 12.41 -0.60
N ASN A 382 21.46 12.89 -1.47
CA ASN A 382 21.45 12.55 -2.90
C ASN A 382 22.15 11.23 -3.23
N PHE A 383 22.63 10.50 -2.22
CA PHE A 383 23.04 9.11 -2.35
C PHE A 383 22.07 8.26 -1.54
N SER A 384 21.38 7.34 -2.20
CA SER A 384 20.38 6.38 -1.68
C SER A 384 18.91 6.83 -1.80
N ILE A 385 18.42 6.85 -3.04
CA ILE A 385 17.08 6.34 -3.40
C ILE A 385 17.29 5.23 -4.42
#